data_AF-A0A7I7QVK7-F1
#
_entry.id   AF-A0A7I7QVK7-F1
#
_cell.length_a   1.000
_cell.length_b   1.000
_cell.length_c   1.000
_cell.angle_alpha   90.00
_cell.angle_beta   90.00
_cell.angle_gamma   90.00
#
_symmetry.space_group_name_H-M   'P 1'
#
loop_
_entity.id
_entity.type
_entity.pdbx_description
1 polymer ?
#
loop_
_entity_poly.entity_id
_entity_poly.type
_entity_poly.pdbx_seq_one_letter_code
_entity_poly.pdbx_strand_id
1 'polypeptide(L)'
;MARNNQDDGPVKAVSALIVGVIFVVSLVPKEVWITLGILVAVALLAWGTAHVVSETQQRRAAAEARAEVQRKAEVAAAKRAREAAALREKQERVTALGTQNASRVESALAAAMRVAESEAARAGWLGDVDFSADIREITEGFRQARALRDTAGQLSALTKPGPDDRRMVAEATTTAATLERAALERAELIGQCSAEARRIDQTLHERRVDARTAEQRAELHGRLGAMLYGIEAAPGPQPENSAADAVLARVRAYREIESRIHQARES
;
A
#
# COMPACT_ATOMS: atom_id res chain seq x y z
N MET A 1 -43.61 -93.05 -24.11
CA MET A 1 -42.72 -93.59 -25.17
C MET A 1 -42.59 -92.51 -26.24
N ALA A 2 -41.35 -92.20 -26.66
CA ALA A 2 -40.94 -91.26 -27.73
C ALA A 2 -41.13 -89.75 -27.43
N ARG A 3 -40.19 -88.83 -27.71
CA ARG A 3 -38.80 -88.88 -28.23
C ARG A 3 -38.18 -87.50 -27.87
N ASN A 4 -36.96 -87.47 -27.33
CA ASN A 4 -36.17 -86.24 -27.15
C ASN A 4 -35.94 -85.56 -28.52
N ASN A 5 -36.28 -84.28 -28.63
CA ASN A 5 -35.69 -83.39 -29.63
C ASN A 5 -34.80 -82.40 -28.89
N GLN A 6 -33.49 -82.59 -29.07
CA GLN A 6 -32.44 -81.77 -28.51
C GLN A 6 -32.13 -80.67 -29.53
N ASP A 7 -32.59 -79.45 -29.27
CA ASP A 7 -32.33 -78.28 -30.11
C ASP A 7 -30.87 -77.80 -29.92
N ASP A 8 -29.97 -78.36 -30.71
CA ASP A 8 -28.54 -78.00 -30.76
C ASP A 8 -28.24 -76.63 -31.43
N GLY A 9 -29.25 -75.82 -31.76
CA GLY A 9 -29.13 -74.60 -32.56
C GLY A 9 -28.39 -73.43 -31.91
N PRO A 10 -28.74 -72.98 -30.69
CA PRO A 10 -28.19 -71.74 -30.12
C PRO A 10 -26.77 -71.91 -29.57
N VAL A 11 -26.43 -73.09 -29.06
CA VAL A 11 -25.07 -73.39 -28.56
C VAL A 11 -24.05 -73.41 -29.70
N LYS A 12 -24.44 -73.95 -30.88
CA LYS A 12 -23.59 -73.96 -32.09
C LYS A 12 -23.38 -72.55 -32.66
N ALA A 13 -24.38 -71.68 -32.58
CA ALA A 13 -24.29 -70.30 -33.07
C ALA A 13 -23.40 -69.41 -32.18
N VAL A 14 -23.54 -69.51 -30.84
CA VAL A 14 -22.68 -68.78 -29.90
C VAL A 14 -21.25 -69.31 -29.94
N SER A 15 -21.06 -70.64 -30.05
CA SER A 15 -19.71 -71.20 -30.23
C SER A 15 -19.08 -70.76 -31.56
N ALA A 16 -19.83 -70.70 -32.66
CA ALA A 16 -19.32 -70.25 -33.95
C ALA A 16 -18.95 -68.77 -33.95
N LEU A 17 -19.70 -67.93 -33.24
CA LEU A 17 -19.41 -66.50 -33.12
C LEU A 17 -18.17 -66.24 -32.24
N ILE A 18 -18.04 -66.94 -31.11
CA ILE A 18 -16.86 -66.85 -30.25
C ILE A 18 -15.62 -67.38 -30.99
N VAL A 19 -15.74 -68.52 -31.67
CA VAL A 19 -14.64 -69.08 -32.48
C VAL A 19 -14.31 -68.16 -33.66
N GLY A 20 -15.31 -67.57 -34.33
CA GLY A 20 -15.09 -66.61 -35.41
C GLY A 20 -14.39 -65.34 -34.94
N VAL A 21 -14.76 -64.80 -33.77
CA VAL A 21 -14.07 -63.67 -33.15
C VAL A 21 -12.65 -64.04 -32.76
N ILE A 22 -12.42 -65.22 -32.16
CA ILE A 22 -11.07 -65.72 -31.84
C ILE A 22 -10.24 -65.92 -33.11
N PHE A 23 -10.84 -66.45 -34.19
CA PHE A 23 -10.18 -66.67 -35.46
C PHE A 23 -9.75 -65.36 -36.13
N VAL A 24 -10.64 -64.36 -36.14
CA VAL A 24 -10.35 -62.99 -36.62
C VAL A 24 -9.27 -62.33 -35.75
N VAL A 25 -9.32 -62.51 -34.42
CA VAL A 25 -8.30 -62.05 -33.47
C VAL A 25 -6.94 -62.73 -33.70
N SER A 26 -6.92 -64.00 -34.11
CA SER A 26 -5.70 -64.75 -34.43
C SER A 26 -5.14 -64.48 -35.83
N LEU A 27 -5.93 -63.88 -36.73
CA LEU A 27 -5.47 -63.39 -38.04
C LEU A 27 -4.79 -62.02 -37.96
N VAL A 28 -4.94 -61.31 -36.84
CA VAL A 28 -4.24 -60.06 -36.58
C VAL A 28 -2.76 -60.39 -36.28
N PRO A 29 -1.80 -59.85 -37.06
CA PRO A 29 -0.38 -60.10 -36.87
C PRO A 29 0.06 -59.82 -35.43
N LYS A 30 0.99 -60.62 -34.89
CA LYS A 30 1.46 -60.52 -33.49
C LYS A 30 2.00 -59.13 -33.17
N GLU A 31 2.51 -58.45 -34.18
CA GLU A 31 3.01 -57.08 -34.18
C GLU A 31 1.94 -56.07 -33.76
N VAL A 32 0.66 -56.28 -34.15
CA VAL A 32 -0.46 -55.38 -33.81
C VAL A 32 -0.87 -55.52 -32.34
N TRP A 33 -0.80 -56.73 -31.79
CA TRP A 33 -1.05 -56.96 -30.36
C TRP A 33 0.03 -56.31 -29.49
N ILE A 34 1.29 -56.32 -29.95
CA ILE A 34 2.41 -55.66 -29.27
C ILE A 34 2.23 -54.13 -29.31
N THR A 35 1.89 -53.54 -30.45
CA THR A 35 1.67 -52.09 -30.54
C THR A 35 0.48 -51.62 -29.72
N LEU A 36 -0.61 -52.38 -29.69
CA LEU A 36 -1.77 -52.10 -28.84
C LEU A 36 -1.41 -52.17 -27.35
N GLY A 37 -0.64 -53.19 -26.96
CA GLY A 37 -0.13 -53.32 -25.58
C GLY A 37 0.76 -52.15 -25.17
N ILE A 38 1.66 -51.70 -26.05
CA ILE A 38 2.51 -50.52 -25.82
C ILE A 38 1.66 -49.26 -25.69
N LEU A 39 0.68 -49.05 -26.56
CA LEU A 39 -0.22 -47.90 -26.51
C LEU A 39 -0.98 -47.82 -25.19
N VAL A 40 -1.52 -48.94 -24.72
CA VAL A 40 -2.22 -49.04 -23.43
C VAL A 40 -1.25 -48.76 -22.28
N ALA A 41 -0.04 -49.32 -22.31
CA ALA A 41 0.97 -49.07 -21.29
C ALA A 41 1.38 -47.59 -21.23
N VAL A 42 1.59 -46.94 -22.37
CA VAL A 42 1.91 -45.50 -22.44
C VAL A 42 0.75 -44.65 -21.94
N ALA A 43 -0.49 -44.98 -22.29
CA ALA A 43 -1.67 -44.27 -21.80
C ALA A 43 -1.82 -44.37 -20.28
N LEU A 44 -1.57 -45.55 -19.70
CA LEU A 44 -1.60 -45.76 -18.24
C LEU A 44 -0.47 -45.01 -17.53
N LEU A 45 0.73 -44.97 -18.12
CA LEU A 45 1.84 -44.18 -17.59
C LEU A 45 1.57 -42.67 -17.64
N ALA A 46 1.02 -42.18 -18.76
CA ALA A 46 0.63 -40.78 -18.91
C ALA A 46 -0.48 -40.40 -17.91
N TRP A 47 -1.48 -41.27 -17.71
CA TRP A 47 -2.53 -41.06 -16.72
C TRP A 47 -2.00 -41.06 -15.29
N GLY A 48 -1.14 -42.03 -14.93
CA GLY A 48 -0.54 -42.12 -13.59
C GLY A 48 0.31 -40.89 -13.25
N THR A 49 1.13 -40.43 -14.20
CA THR A 49 1.94 -39.21 -14.02
C THR A 49 1.09 -37.95 -13.90
N ALA A 50 0.04 -37.81 -14.73
CA ALA A 50 -0.89 -36.68 -14.63
C ALA A 50 -1.63 -36.65 -13.28
N HIS A 51 -2.06 -37.82 -12.78
CA HIS A 51 -2.78 -37.91 -11.51
C HIS A 51 -1.90 -37.48 -10.32
N VAL A 52 -0.65 -37.95 -10.27
CA VAL A 52 0.33 -37.58 -9.23
C VAL A 52 0.67 -36.09 -9.28
N VAL A 53 0.84 -35.51 -10.48
CA VAL A 53 1.08 -34.06 -10.64
C VAL A 53 -0.14 -33.26 -10.18
N SER A 54 -1.36 -33.70 -10.48
CA SER A 54 -2.57 -32.98 -10.07
C SER A 54 -2.78 -32.96 -8.55
N GLU A 55 -2.53 -34.08 -7.86
CA GLU A 55 -2.61 -34.15 -6.40
C GLU A 55 -1.55 -33.29 -5.72
N THR A 56 -0.32 -33.30 -6.24
CA THR A 56 0.76 -32.47 -5.70
C THR A 56 0.50 -30.99 -5.91
N GLN A 57 -0.08 -30.58 -7.04
CA GLN A 57 -0.52 -29.20 -7.26
C GLN A 57 -1.65 -28.79 -6.30
N GLN A 58 -2.66 -29.64 -6.09
CA GLN A 58 -3.73 -29.37 -5.13
C GLN A 58 -3.20 -29.24 -3.69
N ARG A 59 -2.27 -30.10 -3.29
CA ARG A 59 -1.61 -30.02 -1.97
C ARG A 59 -0.79 -28.75 -1.82
N ARG A 60 -0.07 -28.32 -2.87
CA ARG A 60 0.68 -27.06 -2.87
C ARG A 60 -0.24 -25.85 -2.78
N ALA A 61 -1.30 -25.80 -3.57
CA ALA A 61 -2.29 -24.72 -3.52
C ALA A 61 -2.98 -24.63 -2.14
N ALA A 62 -3.33 -25.79 -1.54
CA ALA A 62 -3.88 -25.83 -0.19
C ALA A 62 -2.87 -25.40 0.88
N ALA A 63 -1.59 -25.74 0.73
CA ALA A 63 -0.53 -25.32 1.64
C ALA A 63 -0.26 -23.80 1.55
N GLU A 64 -0.23 -23.25 0.34
CA GLU A 64 -0.08 -21.81 0.09
C GLU A 64 -1.26 -21.02 0.68
N ALA A 65 -2.49 -21.47 0.44
CA ALA A 65 -3.68 -20.85 1.02
C ALA A 65 -3.65 -20.87 2.56
N ARG A 66 -3.20 -21.98 3.16
CA ARG A 66 -3.02 -22.07 4.63
C ARG A 66 -1.92 -21.13 5.12
N ALA A 67 -0.79 -21.04 4.41
CA ALA A 67 0.31 -20.16 4.76
C ALA A 67 -0.11 -18.68 4.71
N GLU A 68 -0.91 -18.28 3.71
CA GLU A 68 -1.46 -16.92 3.66
C GLU A 68 -2.40 -16.62 4.82
N VAL A 69 -3.31 -17.55 5.15
CA VAL A 69 -4.22 -17.40 6.30
C VAL A 69 -3.43 -17.32 7.60
N GLN A 70 -2.41 -18.15 7.78
CA GLN A 70 -1.52 -18.13 8.94
C GLN A 70 -0.77 -16.80 9.03
N ARG A 71 -0.14 -16.32 7.95
CA ARG A 71 0.54 -15.02 7.93
C ARG A 71 -0.41 -13.87 8.27
N LYS A 72 -1.62 -13.86 7.71
CA LYS A 72 -2.64 -12.85 8.03
C LYS A 72 -3.06 -12.95 9.50
N ALA A 73 -3.23 -14.16 10.03
CA ALA A 73 -3.55 -14.39 11.43
C ALA A 73 -2.43 -13.96 12.37
N GLU A 74 -1.18 -14.22 12.03
CA GLU A 74 0.02 -13.80 12.77
C GLU A 74 0.16 -12.27 12.78
N VAL A 75 0.01 -11.61 11.63
CA VAL A 75 0.03 -10.15 11.54
C VAL A 75 -1.11 -9.53 12.36
N ALA A 76 -2.31 -10.10 12.28
CA ALA A 76 -3.45 -9.63 13.08
C ALA A 76 -3.23 -9.88 14.58
N ALA A 77 -2.68 -11.03 14.97
CA ALA A 77 -2.36 -11.35 16.36
C ALA A 77 -1.26 -10.43 16.91
N ALA A 78 -0.21 -10.18 16.13
CA ALA A 78 0.85 -9.24 16.48
C ALA A 78 0.30 -7.82 16.64
N LYS A 79 -0.61 -7.39 15.76
CA LYS A 79 -1.28 -6.08 15.87
C LYS A 79 -2.10 -5.99 17.17
N ARG A 80 -2.96 -6.98 17.45
CA ARG A 80 -3.75 -7.02 18.69
C ARG A 80 -2.86 -7.06 19.94
N ALA A 81 -1.76 -7.80 19.91
CA ALA A 81 -0.81 -7.86 21.02
C ALA A 81 -0.17 -6.49 21.28
N ARG A 82 0.23 -5.75 20.23
CA ARG A 82 0.77 -4.40 20.35
C ARG A 82 -0.26 -3.41 20.89
N GLU A 83 -1.49 -3.44 20.40
CA GLU A 83 -2.58 -2.59 20.89
C GLU A 83 -2.91 -2.89 22.36
N ALA A 84 -2.99 -4.17 22.74
CA ALA A 84 -3.21 -4.58 24.12
C ALA A 84 -2.06 -4.16 25.04
N ALA A 85 -0.81 -4.26 24.59
CA ALA A 85 0.35 -3.79 25.35
C ALA A 85 0.30 -2.26 25.55
N ALA A 86 0.01 -1.49 24.50
CA ALA A 86 -0.12 -0.03 24.59
C ALA A 86 -1.25 0.40 25.55
N LEU A 87 -2.38 -0.30 25.54
CA LEU A 87 -3.48 -0.04 26.47
C LEU A 87 -3.08 -0.33 27.92
N ARG A 88 -2.34 -1.42 28.17
CA ARG A 88 -1.83 -1.75 29.51
C ARG A 88 -0.87 -0.68 30.03
N GLU A 89 0.08 -0.27 29.20
CA GLU A 89 1.05 0.78 29.57
C GLU A 89 0.33 2.10 29.91
N LYS A 90 -0.68 2.47 29.12
CA LYS A 90 -1.52 3.65 29.40
C LYS A 90 -2.27 3.50 30.72
N GLN A 91 -2.82 2.32 31.00
CA GLN A 91 -3.55 2.04 32.24
C GLN A 91 -2.63 2.10 33.46
N GLU A 92 -1.42 1.52 33.36
CA GLU A 92 -0.38 1.60 34.39
C GLU A 92 0.01 3.06 34.66
N ARG A 93 0.17 3.87 33.60
CA ARG A 93 0.48 5.29 33.71
C ARG A 93 -0.64 6.08 34.38
N VAL A 94 -1.91 5.83 34.04
CA VAL A 94 -3.06 6.45 34.73
C VAL A 94 -3.09 6.04 36.20
N THR A 95 -2.83 4.77 36.49
CA THR A 95 -2.80 4.26 37.86
C THR A 95 -1.69 4.92 38.68
N ALA A 96 -0.50 5.09 38.09
CA ALA A 96 0.66 5.68 38.76
C ALA A 96 0.59 7.21 38.89
N LEU A 97 0.10 7.93 37.87
CA LEU A 97 0.22 9.39 37.79
C LEU A 97 -1.10 10.12 38.03
N GLY A 98 -2.22 9.45 37.82
CA GLY A 98 -3.56 10.03 37.80
C GLY A 98 -3.94 10.46 36.39
N THR A 99 -5.25 10.51 36.11
CA THR A 99 -5.77 10.72 34.74
C THR A 99 -5.21 11.97 34.06
N GLN A 100 -5.15 13.09 34.79
CA GLN A 100 -4.69 14.36 34.23
C GLN A 100 -3.19 14.34 33.89
N ASN A 101 -2.34 13.94 34.84
CA ASN A 101 -0.89 13.88 34.64
C ASN A 101 -0.50 12.81 33.61
N ALA A 102 -1.20 11.68 33.59
CA ALA A 102 -1.03 10.68 32.54
C ALA A 102 -1.33 11.27 31.15
N SER A 103 -2.43 12.00 30.99
CA SER A 103 -2.76 12.66 29.72
C SER A 103 -1.69 13.67 29.27
N ARG A 104 -1.02 14.35 30.20
CA ARG A 104 0.09 15.27 29.88
C ARG A 104 1.31 14.51 29.36
N VAL A 105 1.67 13.40 30.00
CA VAL A 105 2.76 12.52 29.52
C VAL A 105 2.45 11.95 28.15
N GLU A 106 1.22 11.47 27.91
CA GLU A 106 0.80 11.00 26.58
C GLU A 106 0.92 12.09 25.51
N SER A 107 0.56 13.32 25.86
CA SER A 107 0.63 14.46 24.94
C SER A 107 2.08 14.81 24.60
N ALA A 108 2.99 14.74 25.59
CA ALA A 108 4.42 14.93 25.41
C ALA A 108 5.05 13.81 24.57
N LEU A 109 4.72 12.55 24.84
CA LEU A 109 5.13 11.39 24.03
C LEU A 109 4.70 11.55 22.57
N ALA A 110 3.44 11.89 22.33
CA ALA A 110 2.92 12.11 20.99
C ALA A 110 3.60 13.31 20.29
N ALA A 111 3.95 14.36 21.03
CA ALA A 111 4.70 15.48 20.49
C ALA A 111 6.14 15.09 20.11
N ALA A 112 6.84 14.36 20.97
CA ALA A 112 8.18 13.83 20.70
C ALA A 112 8.18 12.91 19.46
N MET A 113 7.20 12.01 19.34
CA MET A 113 7.04 11.16 18.16
C MET A 113 6.85 11.98 16.88
N ARG A 114 5.99 13.01 16.90
CA ARG A 114 5.80 13.90 15.74
C ARG A 114 7.08 14.64 15.33
N VAL A 115 7.93 15.01 16.28
CA VAL A 115 9.23 15.61 15.98
C VAL A 115 10.14 14.59 15.29
N ALA A 116 10.24 13.37 15.84
CA ALA A 116 11.07 12.31 15.28
C ALA A 116 10.62 11.87 13.87
N GLU A 117 9.30 11.88 13.61
CA GLU A 117 8.72 11.53 12.31
C GLU A 117 8.74 12.68 11.29
N SER A 118 9.10 13.89 11.71
CA SER A 118 9.14 15.08 10.85
C SER A 118 10.14 14.93 9.70
N GLU A 119 9.85 15.62 8.60
CA GLU A 119 10.82 15.70 7.51
C GLU A 119 12.09 16.45 7.96
N ALA A 120 11.93 17.50 8.75
CA ALA A 120 13.02 18.26 9.33
C ALA A 120 14.01 17.36 10.10
N ALA A 121 13.51 16.43 10.92
CA ALA A 121 14.34 15.44 11.60
C ALA A 121 15.04 14.50 10.60
N ARG A 122 14.29 13.90 9.66
CA ARG A 122 14.85 12.95 8.67
C ARG A 122 15.88 13.56 7.74
N ALA A 123 15.72 14.83 7.39
CA ALA A 123 16.66 15.59 6.57
C ALA A 123 17.80 16.22 7.40
N GLY A 124 17.87 15.95 8.70
CA GLY A 124 18.96 16.38 9.58
C GLY A 124 18.90 17.85 10.02
N TRP A 125 17.83 18.59 9.71
CA TRP A 125 17.69 20.00 10.08
C TRP A 125 17.59 20.23 11.59
N LEU A 126 17.09 19.24 12.33
CA LEU A 126 16.92 19.31 13.78
C LEU A 126 18.11 18.74 14.56
N GLY A 127 19.08 18.12 13.88
CA GLY A 127 20.16 17.36 14.51
C GLY A 127 19.68 16.08 15.21
N ASP A 128 20.50 15.56 16.11
CA ASP A 128 20.17 14.39 16.94
C ASP A 128 19.25 14.82 18.08
N VAL A 129 17.95 14.55 17.92
CA VAL A 129 16.93 14.90 18.91
C VAL A 129 16.49 13.67 19.69
N ASP A 130 16.74 13.66 20.99
CA ASP A 130 16.27 12.63 21.92
C ASP A 130 15.57 13.25 23.14
N PHE A 131 14.26 13.06 23.24
CA PHE A 131 13.43 13.53 24.36
C PHE A 131 13.31 12.49 25.49
N SER A 132 14.02 11.35 25.42
CA SER A 132 13.87 10.26 26.39
C SER A 132 14.18 10.69 27.82
N ALA A 133 15.18 11.55 28.00
CA ALA A 133 15.52 12.14 29.30
C ALA A 133 14.39 13.05 29.81
N ASP A 134 13.90 13.95 28.97
CA ASP A 134 12.82 14.87 29.32
C ASP A 134 11.54 14.13 29.72
N ILE A 135 11.12 13.14 28.93
CA ILE A 135 9.92 12.32 29.21
C ILE A 135 10.07 11.57 30.53
N ARG A 136 11.27 11.06 30.84
CA ARG A 136 11.55 10.39 32.11
C ARG A 136 11.41 11.35 33.28
N GLU A 137 11.98 12.54 33.16
CA GLU A 137 11.91 13.56 34.22
C GLU A 137 10.48 14.10 34.41
N ILE A 138 9.71 14.31 33.34
CA ILE A 138 8.28 14.67 33.41
C ILE A 138 7.50 13.59 34.18
N THR A 139 7.71 12.33 33.78
CA THR A 139 7.00 11.19 34.39
C THR A 139 7.34 11.05 35.87
N GLU A 140 8.62 11.20 36.23
CA GLU A 140 9.08 11.13 37.61
C GLU A 140 8.56 12.31 38.44
N GLY A 141 8.59 13.53 37.91
CA GLY A 141 8.05 14.71 38.58
C GLY A 141 6.57 14.56 38.93
N PHE A 142 5.75 14.09 37.98
CA PHE A 142 4.33 13.80 38.25
C PHE A 142 4.12 12.66 39.24
N ARG A 143 4.95 11.61 39.18
CA ARG A 143 4.87 10.47 40.12
C ARG A 143 5.17 10.92 41.55
N GLN A 144 6.25 11.67 41.75
CA GLN A 144 6.63 12.20 43.05
C GLN A 144 5.60 13.19 43.59
N ALA A 145 5.10 14.10 42.75
CA ALA A 145 4.07 15.04 43.16
C ALA A 145 2.80 14.33 43.64
N ARG A 146 2.36 13.28 42.93
CA ARG A 146 1.21 12.49 43.37
C ARG A 146 1.48 11.77 44.68
N ALA A 147 2.63 11.11 44.82
CA ALA A 147 2.99 10.43 46.06
C ALA A 147 3.00 11.38 47.28
N LEU A 148 3.52 12.60 47.09
CA LEU A 148 3.48 13.66 48.11
C LEU A 148 2.04 14.04 48.48
N ARG A 149 1.15 14.20 47.49
CA ARG A 149 -0.26 14.53 47.75
C ARG A 149 -1.03 13.40 48.44
N ASP A 150 -0.80 12.16 48.01
CA ASP A 150 -1.46 11.00 48.60
C ASP A 150 -1.04 10.87 50.08
N THR A 151 0.26 11.01 50.37
CA THR A 151 0.80 10.98 51.74
C THR A 151 0.33 12.17 52.58
N ALA A 152 0.35 13.38 52.02
CA ALA A 152 -0.16 14.58 52.69
C ALA A 152 -1.66 14.47 52.99
N GLY A 153 -2.43 13.89 52.07
CA GLY A 153 -3.84 13.57 52.25
C GLY A 153 -4.06 12.63 53.43
N GLN A 154 -3.30 11.53 53.52
CA GLN A 154 -3.36 10.60 54.65
C GLN A 154 -2.99 11.27 55.97
N LEU A 155 -1.91 12.06 56.00
CA LEU A 155 -1.47 12.77 57.20
C LEU A 155 -2.52 13.80 57.66
N SER A 156 -3.15 14.51 56.73
CA SER A 156 -4.23 15.47 57.03
C SER A 156 -5.50 14.82 57.55
N ALA A 157 -5.75 13.54 57.22
CA ALA A 157 -6.92 12.79 57.63
C ALA A 157 -6.81 12.18 59.04
N LEU A 158 -5.65 12.27 59.69
CA LEU A 158 -5.47 11.80 61.06
C LEU A 158 -6.37 12.56 62.04
N THR A 159 -6.76 11.91 63.12
CA THR A 159 -7.58 12.55 64.16
C THR A 159 -6.72 13.48 65.00
N LYS A 160 -7.07 14.77 65.05
CA LYS A 160 -6.34 15.86 65.75
C LYS A 160 -4.87 16.02 65.29
N PRO A 161 -4.63 16.41 64.03
CA PRO A 161 -3.27 16.64 63.53
C PRO A 161 -2.58 17.75 64.32
N GLY A 162 -1.33 17.52 64.69
CA GLY A 162 -0.50 18.46 65.42
C GLY A 162 -0.05 19.66 64.56
N PRO A 163 0.59 20.67 65.17
CA PRO A 163 1.18 21.79 64.43
C PRO A 163 2.23 21.34 63.41
N ASP A 164 3.02 20.32 63.75
CA ASP A 164 4.07 19.79 62.87
C ASP A 164 3.48 19.05 61.67
N ASP A 165 2.47 18.19 61.88
CA ASP A 165 1.76 17.50 60.81
C ASP A 165 1.19 18.49 59.78
N ARG A 166 0.56 19.58 60.25
CA ARG A 166 0.02 20.62 59.38
C ARG A 166 1.11 21.34 58.59
N ARG A 167 2.27 21.58 59.22
CA ARG A 167 3.44 22.17 58.55
C ARG A 167 3.96 21.24 57.44
N MET A 168 4.12 19.95 57.73
CA MET A 168 4.56 18.95 56.76
C MET A 168 3.57 18.79 55.59
N VAL A 169 2.26 18.80 55.85
CA VAL A 169 1.23 18.78 54.80
C VAL A 169 1.34 20.00 53.88
N ALA A 170 1.52 21.19 54.44
CA ALA A 170 1.66 22.42 53.66
C ALA A 170 2.94 22.40 52.79
N GLU A 171 4.05 21.92 53.36
CA GLU A 171 5.32 21.77 52.66
C GLU A 171 5.20 20.72 51.53
N ALA A 172 4.67 19.53 51.81
CA ALA A 172 4.46 18.48 50.81
C ALA A 172 3.55 18.95 49.67
N THR A 173 2.50 19.70 49.97
CA THR A 173 1.58 20.26 48.96
C THR A 173 2.28 21.29 48.07
N THR A 174 3.13 22.14 48.66
CA THR A 174 3.91 23.16 47.93
C THR A 174 4.97 22.51 47.03
N THR A 175 5.67 21.50 47.55
CA THR A 175 6.67 20.74 46.80
C THR A 175 6.03 19.98 45.65
N ALA A 176 4.89 19.31 45.89
CA ALA A 176 4.13 18.64 44.84
C ALA A 176 3.72 19.61 43.72
N ALA A 177 3.20 20.79 44.07
CA ALA A 177 2.82 21.80 43.08
C ALA A 177 4.02 22.30 42.25
N THR A 178 5.19 22.44 42.86
CA THR A 178 6.44 22.83 42.17
C THR A 178 6.88 21.76 41.18
N LEU A 179 6.88 20.48 41.60
CA LEU A 179 7.24 19.35 40.74
C LEU A 179 6.29 19.22 39.54
N GLU A 180 4.98 19.37 39.75
CA GLU A 180 4.03 19.33 38.63
C GLU A 180 4.19 20.49 37.67
N ARG A 181 4.47 21.70 38.19
CA ARG A 181 4.70 22.87 37.34
C ARG A 181 5.91 22.66 36.45
N ALA A 182 7.03 22.20 37.01
CA ALA A 182 8.24 21.92 36.25
C ALA A 182 8.01 20.83 35.19
N ALA A 183 7.31 19.75 35.55
CA ALA A 183 6.96 18.69 34.61
C ALA A 183 6.01 19.17 33.49
N LEU A 184 5.06 20.04 33.83
CA LEU A 184 4.13 20.65 32.87
C LEU A 184 4.86 21.57 31.89
N GLU A 185 5.69 22.47 32.39
CA GLU A 185 6.47 23.40 31.56
C GLU A 185 7.35 22.64 30.57
N ARG A 186 8.01 21.56 31.00
CA ARG A 186 8.81 20.73 30.10
C ARG A 186 7.96 19.98 29.08
N ALA A 187 6.79 19.46 29.45
CA ALA A 187 5.87 18.84 28.51
C ALA A 187 5.39 19.86 27.44
N GLU A 188 5.17 21.11 27.84
CA GLU A 188 4.79 22.19 26.92
C GLU A 188 5.94 22.57 25.97
N LEU A 189 7.19 22.59 26.45
CA LEU A 189 8.36 22.81 25.59
C LEU A 189 8.47 21.73 24.50
N ILE A 190 8.27 20.46 24.81
CA ILE A 190 8.24 19.38 23.80
C ILE A 190 7.10 19.63 22.80
N GLY A 191 5.94 20.09 23.28
CA GLY A 191 4.82 20.52 22.43
C GLY A 191 5.20 21.64 21.46
N GLN A 192 5.95 22.63 21.92
CA GLN A 192 6.45 23.74 21.10
C GLN A 192 7.47 23.24 20.06
N CYS A 193 8.42 22.37 20.44
CA CYS A 193 9.34 21.74 19.49
C CYS A 193 8.59 21.01 18.37
N SER A 194 7.51 20.30 18.70
CA SER A 194 6.64 19.65 17.70
C SER A 194 5.94 20.65 16.78
N ALA A 195 5.56 21.83 17.27
CA ALA A 195 4.98 22.87 16.44
C ALA A 195 6.01 23.49 15.49
N GLU A 196 7.23 23.76 15.95
CA GLU A 196 8.30 24.31 15.11
C GLU A 196 8.78 23.32 14.06
N ALA A 197 8.93 22.03 14.40
CA ALA A 197 9.27 20.99 13.43
C ALA A 197 8.26 20.95 12.27
N ARG A 198 6.96 21.07 12.57
CA ARG A 198 5.91 21.14 11.52
C ARG A 198 6.01 22.38 10.64
N ARG A 199 6.41 23.53 11.19
CA ARG A 199 6.60 24.76 10.40
C ARG A 199 7.79 24.62 9.44
N ILE A 200 8.86 23.97 9.89
CA ILE A 200 10.00 23.64 9.01
C ILE A 200 9.54 22.69 7.91
N ASP A 201 8.82 21.61 8.24
CA ASP A 201 8.26 20.68 7.25
C ASP A 201 7.40 21.40 6.21
N GLN A 202 6.55 22.33 6.64
CA GLN A 202 5.75 23.15 5.74
C GLN A 202 6.62 23.99 4.80
N THR A 203 7.65 24.66 5.35
CA THR A 203 8.58 25.48 4.55
C THR A 203 9.34 24.63 3.53
N LEU A 204 9.78 23.42 3.92
CA LEU A 204 10.45 22.48 3.03
C LEU A 204 9.52 22.00 1.92
N HIS A 205 8.25 21.73 2.25
CA HIS A 205 7.24 21.35 1.28
C HIS A 205 7.00 22.45 0.24
N GLU A 206 6.79 23.68 0.70
CA GLU A 206 6.61 24.86 -0.15
C GLU A 206 7.80 25.05 -1.10
N ARG A 207 9.02 24.98 -0.58
CA ARG A 207 10.24 25.06 -1.40
C ARG A 207 10.31 24.00 -2.49
N ARG A 208 9.84 22.77 -2.24
CA ARG A 208 9.79 21.72 -3.28
C ARG A 208 8.73 21.98 -4.32
N VAL A 209 7.57 22.50 -3.91
CA VAL A 209 6.50 22.88 -4.85
C VAL A 209 6.97 24.02 -5.75
N ASP A 210 7.62 25.03 -5.18
CA ASP A 210 8.17 26.15 -5.93
C ASP A 210 9.26 25.71 -6.90
N ALA A 211 10.18 24.85 -6.46
CA ALA A 211 11.22 24.30 -7.33
C ALA A 211 10.63 23.53 -8.53
N ARG A 212 9.64 22.66 -8.29
CA ARG A 212 8.94 21.93 -9.36
C ARG A 212 8.18 22.87 -10.31
N THR A 213 7.54 23.89 -9.76
CA THR A 213 6.81 24.88 -10.56
C THR A 213 7.76 25.69 -11.44
N ALA A 214 8.92 26.08 -10.91
CA ALA A 214 9.95 26.78 -11.67
C ALA A 214 10.53 25.91 -12.80
N GLU A 215 10.76 24.62 -12.54
CA GLU A 215 11.20 23.65 -13.54
C GLU A 215 10.16 23.47 -14.66
N GLN A 216 8.90 23.24 -14.30
CA GLN A 216 7.80 23.14 -15.26
C GLN A 216 7.63 24.43 -16.08
N ARG A 217 7.77 25.60 -15.44
CA ARG A 217 7.72 26.89 -16.14
C ARG A 217 8.86 27.01 -17.15
N ALA A 218 10.08 26.65 -16.77
CA ALA A 218 11.23 26.67 -17.66
C ALA A 218 11.02 25.73 -18.87
N GLU A 219 10.50 24.52 -18.63
CA GLU A 219 10.20 23.55 -19.69
C GLU A 219 9.11 24.07 -20.65
N LEU A 220 7.99 24.56 -20.11
CA LEU A 220 6.90 25.11 -20.92
C LEU A 220 7.32 26.35 -21.69
N HIS A 221 8.10 27.25 -21.07
CA HIS A 221 8.67 28.41 -21.75
C HIS A 221 9.61 27.99 -22.88
N GLY A 222 10.45 26.96 -22.68
CA GLY A 222 11.31 26.42 -23.73
C GLY A 222 10.51 25.85 -24.89
N ARG A 223 9.48 25.04 -24.61
CA ARG A 223 8.58 24.48 -25.63
C ARG A 223 7.82 25.56 -26.40
N LEU A 224 7.26 26.55 -25.69
CA LEU A 224 6.54 27.66 -26.30
C LEU A 224 7.47 28.54 -27.14
N GLY A 225 8.66 28.84 -26.65
CA GLY A 225 9.69 29.57 -27.39
C GLY A 225 10.08 28.86 -28.68
N ALA A 226 10.25 27.53 -28.64
CA ALA A 226 10.48 26.73 -29.84
C ALA A 226 9.30 26.75 -30.82
N MET A 227 8.06 26.75 -30.36
CA MET A 227 6.88 26.86 -31.24
C MET A 227 6.74 28.24 -31.88
N LEU A 228 7.00 29.31 -31.11
CA LEU A 228 6.86 30.69 -31.60
C LEU A 228 8.00 31.10 -32.53
N TYR A 229 9.24 30.81 -32.14
CA TYR A 229 10.44 31.32 -32.82
C TYR A 229 11.22 30.23 -33.56
N GLY A 230 10.98 28.94 -33.29
CA GLY A 230 11.61 27.85 -34.05
C GLY A 230 11.09 27.71 -35.49
N ILE A 231 9.93 28.30 -35.79
CA ILE A 231 9.40 28.41 -37.16
C ILE A 231 10.15 29.51 -37.95
N GLU A 232 10.64 30.55 -37.28
CA GLU A 232 11.43 31.63 -37.90
C GLU A 232 12.90 31.25 -38.19
N ALA A 233 13.43 30.22 -37.51
CA ALA A 233 14.77 29.70 -37.74
C ALA A 233 14.85 28.58 -38.79
N ALA A 234 13.70 28.01 -39.20
CA ALA A 234 13.65 27.25 -40.44
C ALA A 234 13.80 28.27 -41.59
N PRO A 235 14.63 28.03 -42.63
CA PRO A 235 14.51 28.81 -43.85
C PRO A 235 13.07 28.68 -44.29
N GLY A 236 12.30 29.76 -44.15
CA GLY A 236 10.89 29.77 -44.53
C GLY A 236 10.81 29.28 -45.97
N PRO A 237 9.73 28.58 -46.37
CA PRO A 237 9.48 28.47 -47.79
C PRO A 237 9.51 29.89 -48.31
N GLN A 238 10.46 30.20 -49.20
CA GLN A 238 10.28 31.34 -50.08
C GLN A 238 8.84 31.25 -50.58
N PRO A 239 8.10 32.36 -50.75
CA PRO A 239 6.73 32.33 -51.22
C PRO A 239 6.69 31.87 -52.69
N GLU A 240 7.01 30.61 -52.92
CA GLU A 240 6.87 29.93 -54.18
C GLU A 240 5.42 29.49 -54.26
N ASN A 241 4.65 30.32 -54.97
CA ASN A 241 3.38 29.95 -55.59
C ASN A 241 2.34 29.38 -54.63
N SER A 242 1.76 30.25 -53.82
CA SER A 242 0.45 29.99 -53.23
C SER A 242 -0.51 29.53 -54.34
N ALA A 243 -1.04 28.32 -54.22
CA ALA A 243 -2.02 27.80 -55.17
C ALA A 243 -3.27 28.71 -55.25
N ALA A 244 -3.58 29.42 -54.16
CA ALA A 244 -4.63 30.43 -54.13
C ALA A 244 -4.29 31.64 -55.01
N ASP A 245 -3.04 32.11 -55.01
CA ASP A 245 -2.60 33.22 -55.87
C ASP A 245 -2.58 32.81 -57.34
N ALA A 246 -2.18 31.57 -57.65
CA ALA A 246 -2.24 31.02 -59.00
C ALA A 246 -3.69 30.90 -59.52
N VAL A 247 -4.64 30.51 -58.66
CA VAL A 247 -6.07 30.47 -58.99
C VAL A 247 -6.63 31.88 -59.18
N LEU A 248 -6.32 32.82 -58.29
CA LEU A 248 -6.75 34.21 -58.42
C LEU A 248 -6.19 34.89 -59.68
N ALA A 249 -4.93 34.61 -60.04
CA ALA A 249 -4.33 35.10 -61.28
C ALA A 249 -5.05 34.55 -62.52
N ARG A 250 -5.38 33.24 -62.54
CA ARG A 250 -6.15 32.63 -63.65
C ARG A 250 -7.57 33.17 -63.75
N VAL A 251 -8.24 33.41 -62.62
CA VAL A 251 -9.58 34.03 -62.60
C VAL A 251 -9.54 35.45 -63.15
N ARG A 252 -8.51 36.24 -62.81
CA ARG A 252 -8.33 37.59 -63.36
C ARG A 252 -8.09 37.56 -64.87
N ALA A 253 -7.21 36.67 -65.34
CA ALA A 253 -6.96 36.49 -66.77
C ALA A 253 -8.23 36.07 -67.54
N TYR A 254 -9.04 35.17 -66.98
CA TYR A 254 -10.32 34.77 -67.56
C TYR A 254 -11.29 35.96 -67.69
N ARG A 255 -11.45 36.75 -66.62
CA ARG A 255 -12.32 37.93 -66.61
C ARG A 255 -11.85 39.01 -67.59
N GLU A 256 -10.55 39.16 -67.77
CA GLU A 256 -10.00 40.11 -68.74
C GLU A 256 -10.30 39.69 -70.19
N ILE A 257 -10.20 38.39 -70.49
CA ILE A 257 -10.58 37.84 -71.80
C ILE A 257 -12.09 38.02 -72.03
N GLU A 258 -12.92 37.71 -71.05
CA GLU A 258 -14.37 37.86 -71.14
C GLU A 258 -14.79 39.32 -71.39
N SER A 259 -14.16 40.27 -70.68
CA SER A 259 -14.38 41.71 -70.88
C SER A 259 -14.00 42.16 -72.30
N ARG A 260 -12.85 41.71 -72.82
CA ARG A 260 -12.42 42.02 -74.19
C ARG A 260 -13.35 41.42 -75.26
N ILE A 261 -13.88 40.22 -75.03
CA ILE A 261 -14.87 39.60 -75.92
C ILE A 261 -16.18 40.39 -75.92
N HIS A 262 -16.64 40.83 -74.75
CA HIS A 262 -17.84 41.66 -74.65
C HIS A 262 -17.67 43.01 -75.35
N GLN A 263 -16.53 43.69 -75.14
CA GLN A 263 -16.22 44.95 -75.82
C GLN A 263 -16.14 44.81 -77.34
N ALA A 264 -15.57 43.72 -77.85
CA ALA A 264 -15.51 43.45 -79.30
C ALA A 264 -16.87 43.08 -79.91
N ARG A 265 -17.89 42.78 -79.09
CA ARG A 265 -19.25 42.43 -79.51
C ARG A 265 -20.21 43.62 -79.49
N GLU A 266 -19.83 44.69 -78.78
CA GLU A 266 -20.58 45.95 -78.66
C GLU A 266 -20.02 47.08 -79.56
N SER A 267 -18.92 46.83 -80.27
CA SER A 267 -18.35 47.68 -81.33
C SER A 267 -18.72 47.19 -82.73
#